data_AF-A0AAE4F1X9-F1
#
_entry.id   AF-A0AAE4F1X9-F1
#
_cell.length_a   1.000
_cell.length_b   1.000
_cell.length_c   1.000
_cell.angle_alpha   90.00
_cell.angle_beta   90.00
_cell.angle_gamma   90.00
#
_symmetry.space_group_name_H-M   'P 1'
#
loop_
_entity.id
_entity.type
_entity.pdbx_description
1 polymer ?
#
loop_
_entity_poly.entity_id
_entity_poly.type
_entity_poly.pdbx_seq_one_letter_code
_entity_poly.pdbx_strand_id
1 'polypeptide(L)'
;MQFDTSSEIDYAPPNDPWQSHDPSEYADSYLTLYYSEDEISKYPVREVTRVNDNKSDPNLETMSYGLCSTCTRGIRSGLVKNSRPYLFFCTQYNGERHLAGYYHIGWYSKGKPLFTNYSNGAIQDDYRLVADEMKWLYPPIKFETIADQTDVDEIQSGFRKKLISAEQTDELLRLFRDREDYSEEYINEIRRLERINRRYHEFRYPTWERNQLFDWESVQEYVRMSAAQGDEEIKATIEQKVDDLNVDLDLASSEDTSNWYCLVCDHEFQNEAPLKLCPKCNNGGGIISSEAINP
;
A
#
# COMPACT_ATOMS: atom_id res chain seq x y z
N MET A 1 -21.15 -7.41 -40.44
CA MET A 1 -21.30 -7.94 -39.07
C MET A 1 -19.95 -7.77 -38.41
N GLN A 2 -19.73 -6.61 -37.78
CA GLN A 2 -18.53 -6.32 -37.00
C GLN A 2 -18.83 -6.79 -35.59
N PHE A 3 -18.08 -7.78 -35.12
CA PHE A 3 -18.13 -8.23 -33.73
C PHE A 3 -16.85 -7.80 -33.01
N ASP A 4 -17.09 -7.43 -31.75
CA ASP A 4 -16.17 -7.16 -30.64
C ASP A 4 -15.22 -5.98 -30.76
N THR A 5 -15.75 -4.82 -30.37
CA THR A 5 -15.04 -3.95 -29.45
C THR A 5 -14.77 -4.75 -28.17
N SER A 6 -13.52 -5.18 -27.96
CA SER A 6 -13.06 -5.60 -26.65
C SER A 6 -13.32 -4.44 -25.68
N SER A 7 -14.37 -4.52 -24.89
CA SER A 7 -14.54 -3.61 -23.75
C SER A 7 -13.33 -3.86 -22.85
N GLU A 8 -12.42 -2.89 -22.77
CA GLU A 8 -11.37 -2.91 -21.76
C GLU A 8 -12.04 -3.14 -20.40
N ILE A 9 -11.61 -4.19 -19.70
CA ILE A 9 -12.15 -4.50 -18.37
C ILE A 9 -11.65 -3.40 -17.44
N ASP A 10 -12.58 -2.62 -16.91
CA ASP A 10 -12.28 -1.62 -15.88
C ASP A 10 -12.08 -2.33 -14.53
N TYR A 11 -10.87 -2.22 -13.97
CA TYR A 11 -10.47 -2.85 -12.71
C TYR A 11 -10.73 -1.98 -11.48
N ALA A 12 -11.22 -0.75 -11.66
CA ALA A 12 -11.60 0.11 -10.56
C ALA A 12 -12.95 -0.32 -9.96
N PRO A 13 -13.22 -0.04 -8.67
CA PRO A 13 -14.56 -0.15 -8.13
C PRO A 13 -15.57 0.68 -8.95
N PRO A 14 -16.84 0.23 -9.06
CA PRO A 14 -17.47 -0.85 -8.31
C PRO A 14 -17.37 -2.23 -8.99
N ASN A 15 -16.49 -2.41 -9.98
CA ASN A 15 -16.37 -3.68 -10.69
C ASN A 15 -15.74 -4.78 -9.81
N ASP A 16 -15.93 -6.05 -10.15
CA ASP A 16 -15.27 -7.16 -9.45
C ASP A 16 -13.74 -6.96 -9.41
N PRO A 17 -13.05 -7.30 -8.30
CA PRO A 17 -13.51 -8.06 -7.13
C PRO A 17 -13.91 -7.18 -5.94
N TRP A 18 -14.23 -5.91 -6.18
CA TRP A 18 -14.43 -4.93 -5.12
C TRP A 18 -15.80 -5.09 -4.46
N GLN A 19 -15.82 -5.06 -3.13
CA GLN A 19 -17.02 -5.03 -2.32
C GLN A 19 -17.16 -3.64 -1.73
N SER A 20 -18.40 -3.14 -1.68
CA SER A 20 -18.71 -1.91 -0.96
C SER A 20 -18.27 -2.05 0.49
N HIS A 21 -17.56 -1.05 0.99
CA HIS A 21 -17.34 -0.89 2.41
C HIS A 21 -18.58 -0.20 2.97
N ASP A 22 -19.17 -0.75 4.02
CA ASP A 22 -20.27 -0.12 4.75
C ASP A 22 -19.72 0.48 6.05
N PRO A 23 -19.12 1.69 5.99
CA PRO A 23 -18.52 2.31 7.16
C PRO A 23 -19.57 2.67 8.21
N SER A 24 -19.20 2.52 9.48
CA SER A 24 -20.01 3.00 10.60
C SER A 24 -19.52 4.37 11.05
N GLU A 25 -20.42 5.33 11.17
CA GLU A 25 -20.14 6.67 11.70
C GLU A 25 -19.66 6.66 13.17
N TYR A 26 -19.95 5.58 13.91
CA TYR A 26 -19.55 5.43 15.32
C TYR A 26 -18.24 4.63 15.49
N ALA A 27 -17.66 4.10 14.41
CA ALA A 27 -16.43 3.34 14.50
C ALA A 27 -15.21 4.26 14.58
N ASP A 28 -14.21 3.89 15.39
CA ASP A 28 -12.94 4.61 15.40
C ASP A 28 -12.23 4.52 14.03
N SER A 29 -11.40 5.50 13.69
CA SER A 29 -10.59 5.54 12.48
C SER A 29 -9.11 5.30 12.79
N TYR A 30 -8.26 5.25 11.75
CA TYR A 30 -6.81 5.12 11.91
C TYR A 30 -6.05 6.38 11.48
N LEU A 31 -5.01 6.72 12.24
CA LEU A 31 -3.86 7.48 11.76
C LEU A 31 -2.75 6.49 11.40
N THR A 32 -2.07 6.70 10.27
CA THR A 32 -0.88 5.95 9.87
C THR A 32 0.26 6.89 9.52
N LEU A 33 1.49 6.54 9.92
CA LEU A 33 2.69 7.27 9.53
C LEU A 33 3.29 6.63 8.28
N TYR A 34 3.54 7.44 7.25
CA TYR A 34 4.35 7.07 6.08
C TYR A 34 5.51 8.05 5.91
N TYR A 35 6.59 7.61 5.28
CA TYR A 35 7.77 8.44 5.02
C TYR A 35 7.61 9.25 3.72
N SER A 36 8.18 10.46 3.70
CA SER A 36 8.10 11.37 2.55
C SER A 36 9.44 11.78 1.94
N GLU A 37 9.40 12.18 0.68
CA GLU A 37 10.55 12.64 -0.14
C GLU A 37 11.02 14.06 0.18
N ASP A 38 11.26 14.35 1.45
CA ASP A 38 11.49 15.72 1.96
C ASP A 38 12.64 16.47 1.29
N GLU A 39 13.70 15.78 0.86
CA GLU A 39 14.92 16.42 0.36
C GLU A 39 14.75 17.05 -1.03
N ILE A 40 13.85 16.50 -1.84
CA ILE A 40 13.73 16.86 -3.25
C ILE A 40 12.29 17.15 -3.68
N SER A 41 11.31 16.90 -2.80
CA SER A 41 9.89 17.09 -3.07
C SER A 41 9.36 18.36 -2.41
N LYS A 42 8.53 19.11 -3.13
CA LYS A 42 7.79 20.24 -2.55
C LYS A 42 6.63 19.77 -1.66
N TYR A 43 6.04 18.62 -1.98
CA TYR A 43 4.89 18.06 -1.29
C TYR A 43 5.33 16.83 -0.51
N PRO A 44 4.76 16.52 0.66
CA PRO A 44 5.10 15.31 1.40
C PRO A 44 4.47 14.09 0.71
N VAL A 45 5.03 13.66 -0.41
CA VAL A 45 4.62 12.44 -1.11
C VAL A 45 5.44 11.27 -0.59
N ARG A 46 4.92 10.04 -0.71
CA ARG A 46 5.63 8.81 -0.36
C ARG A 46 7.04 8.74 -0.96
N GLU A 47 7.93 7.94 -0.38
CA GLU A 47 9.29 7.70 -0.87
C GLU A 47 9.31 7.10 -2.29
N VAL A 48 9.36 7.91 -3.34
CA VAL A 48 9.42 7.46 -4.74
C VAL A 48 10.86 7.15 -5.18
N THR A 49 11.84 7.95 -4.75
CA THR A 49 13.22 7.96 -5.28
C THR A 49 14.23 7.18 -4.44
N ARG A 50 13.83 6.73 -3.25
CA ARG A 50 14.66 5.90 -2.39
C ARG A 50 14.81 4.47 -2.95
N VAL A 51 15.89 4.20 -3.69
CA VAL A 51 16.15 2.86 -4.26
C VAL A 51 16.23 1.81 -3.13
N ASN A 52 15.65 0.62 -3.37
CA ASN A 52 15.48 -0.46 -2.39
C ASN A 52 14.57 -0.13 -1.19
N ASP A 53 13.91 1.03 -1.17
CA ASP A 53 12.89 1.37 -0.16
C ASP A 53 11.77 2.25 -0.73
N ASN A 54 11.64 2.29 -2.06
CA ASN A 54 10.62 3.11 -2.68
C ASN A 54 9.24 2.51 -2.39
N LYS A 55 8.22 3.35 -2.32
CA LYS A 55 6.87 3.00 -1.87
C LYS A 55 5.87 3.23 -2.99
N SER A 56 4.93 2.30 -3.11
CA SER A 56 3.73 2.44 -3.93
C SER A 56 2.55 3.00 -3.13
N ASP A 57 2.56 2.82 -1.80
CA ASP A 57 1.47 3.21 -0.91
C ASP A 57 1.90 4.40 -0.01
N PRO A 58 0.97 5.32 0.35
CA PRO A 58 -0.38 5.44 -0.19
C PRO A 58 -0.37 5.71 -1.70
N ASN A 59 -1.21 4.98 -2.45
CA ASN A 59 -1.30 5.11 -3.90
C ASN A 59 -2.41 6.11 -4.22
N LEU A 60 -2.04 7.37 -4.41
CA LEU A 60 -2.98 8.46 -4.68
C LEU A 60 -3.56 8.34 -6.10
N GLU A 61 -2.77 7.81 -7.03
CA GLU A 61 -3.13 7.67 -8.44
C GLU A 61 -4.34 6.74 -8.67
N THR A 62 -4.56 5.81 -7.74
CA THR A 62 -5.70 4.88 -7.75
C THR A 62 -6.56 4.99 -6.49
N MET A 63 -6.28 5.97 -5.63
CA MET A 63 -6.91 6.12 -4.31
C MET A 63 -6.88 4.82 -3.48
N SER A 64 -5.86 3.99 -3.70
CA SER A 64 -5.78 2.65 -3.10
C SER A 64 -4.77 2.60 -1.95
N TYR A 65 -5.01 1.68 -1.03
CA TYR A 65 -4.09 1.41 0.08
C TYR A 65 -3.86 -0.08 0.26
N GLY A 66 -2.59 -0.47 0.15
CA GLY A 66 -2.14 -1.86 0.20
C GLY A 66 -2.60 -2.67 -1.01
N LEU A 67 -2.85 -2.03 -2.16
CA LEU A 67 -3.05 -2.75 -3.42
C LEU A 67 -1.72 -3.34 -3.90
N CYS A 68 -0.64 -2.55 -3.84
CA CYS A 68 0.66 -2.89 -4.40
C CYS A 68 1.71 -3.30 -3.33
N SER A 69 1.54 -2.87 -2.07
CA SER A 69 2.44 -3.22 -0.96
C SER A 69 1.80 -4.15 0.08
N THR A 70 2.64 -4.85 0.83
CA THR A 70 2.26 -5.77 1.92
C THR A 70 2.20 -5.06 3.28
N CYS A 71 2.92 -3.95 3.47
CA CYS A 71 3.07 -3.23 4.73
C CYS A 71 1.74 -2.87 5.39
N THR A 72 1.66 -2.86 6.73
CA THR A 72 0.48 -2.41 7.51
C THR A 72 -0.82 -3.23 7.34
N ARG A 73 -0.71 -4.53 7.02
CA ARG A 73 -1.83 -5.50 6.97
C ARG A 73 -2.85 -5.34 8.09
N GLY A 74 -2.39 -5.13 9.32
CA GLY A 74 -3.26 -4.94 10.49
C GLY A 74 -4.20 -3.74 10.40
N ILE A 75 -3.77 -2.63 9.79
CA ILE A 75 -4.63 -1.46 9.55
C ILE A 75 -5.73 -1.83 8.57
N ARG A 76 -5.37 -2.45 7.43
CA ARG A 76 -6.34 -2.84 6.39
C ARG A 76 -7.37 -3.84 6.90
N SER A 77 -6.92 -4.88 7.61
CA SER A 77 -7.83 -5.84 8.23
C SER A 77 -8.72 -5.17 9.28
N GLY A 78 -8.18 -4.22 10.04
CA GLY A 78 -8.91 -3.44 11.03
C GLY A 78 -9.99 -2.54 10.43
N LEU A 79 -9.71 -1.89 9.30
CA LEU A 79 -10.67 -1.04 8.57
C LEU A 79 -11.89 -1.85 8.16
N VAL A 80 -11.66 -2.98 7.46
CA VAL A 80 -12.74 -3.84 6.96
C VAL A 80 -13.51 -4.52 8.10
N LYS A 81 -12.82 -5.19 9.03
CA LYS A 81 -13.48 -6.04 10.03
C LYS A 81 -14.26 -5.26 11.10
N ASN A 82 -13.93 -3.98 11.30
CA ASN A 82 -14.58 -3.14 12.30
C ASN A 82 -15.32 -1.96 11.67
N SER A 83 -15.61 -2.03 10.37
CA SER A 83 -16.36 -1.01 9.62
C SER A 83 -15.84 0.42 9.83
N ARG A 84 -14.52 0.59 9.86
CA ARG A 84 -13.89 1.89 10.18
C ARG A 84 -13.84 2.77 8.94
N PRO A 85 -14.30 4.04 9.01
CA PRO A 85 -14.51 4.87 7.83
C PRO A 85 -13.22 5.46 7.23
N TYR A 86 -12.32 6.00 8.07
CA TYR A 86 -11.22 6.83 7.59
C TYR A 86 -9.84 6.23 7.88
N LEU A 87 -8.93 6.50 6.94
CA LEU A 87 -7.49 6.36 7.12
C LEU A 87 -6.82 7.71 6.90
N PHE A 88 -6.33 8.32 7.98
CA PHE A 88 -5.59 9.56 7.97
C PHE A 88 -4.09 9.30 7.80
N PHE A 89 -3.46 10.07 6.93
CA PHE A 89 -2.06 9.94 6.57
C PHE A 89 -1.22 11.02 7.23
N CYS A 90 -0.39 10.59 8.17
CA CYS A 90 0.62 11.41 8.80
C CYS A 90 2.00 11.12 8.18
N THR A 91 2.88 12.10 8.23
CA THR A 91 4.23 11.98 7.66
C THR A 91 5.24 12.80 8.44
N GLN A 92 6.53 12.54 8.19
CA GLN A 92 7.61 13.38 8.67
C GLN A 92 8.06 14.27 7.51
N TYR A 93 7.73 15.55 7.59
CA TYR A 93 7.98 16.54 6.55
C TYR A 93 8.82 17.70 7.11
N ASN A 94 9.97 18.00 6.50
CA ASN A 94 10.96 18.96 6.98
C ASN A 94 11.39 18.72 8.44
N GLY A 95 11.55 17.45 8.82
CA GLY A 95 11.99 17.05 10.16
C GLY A 95 10.89 17.08 11.24
N GLU A 96 9.67 17.49 10.92
CA GLU A 96 8.54 17.56 11.85
C GLU A 96 7.38 16.65 11.41
N ARG A 97 6.56 16.20 12.37
CA ARG A 97 5.40 15.37 12.06
C ARG A 97 4.17 16.18 11.71
N HIS A 98 3.51 15.76 10.64
CA HIS A 98 2.37 16.44 10.08
C HIS A 98 1.25 15.47 9.71
N LEU A 99 0.01 15.96 9.69
CA LEU A 99 -1.13 15.35 9.01
C LEU A 99 -1.21 15.92 7.59
N ALA A 100 -1.11 15.04 6.60
CA ALA A 100 -0.99 15.42 5.20
C ALA A 100 -2.29 15.20 4.40
N GLY A 101 -3.03 14.14 4.70
CA GLY A 101 -4.23 13.79 3.94
C GLY A 101 -5.08 12.72 4.61
N TYR A 102 -6.19 12.34 3.97
CA TYR A 102 -6.99 11.19 4.37
C TYR A 102 -7.60 10.48 3.16
N TYR A 103 -7.99 9.23 3.39
CA TYR A 103 -8.94 8.46 2.59
C TYR A 103 -10.20 8.18 3.40
N HIS A 104 -11.37 8.38 2.79
CA HIS A 104 -12.61 7.72 3.21
C HIS A 104 -12.72 6.41 2.44
N ILE A 105 -12.87 5.29 3.13
CA ILE A 105 -12.79 3.97 2.50
C ILE A 105 -14.17 3.58 1.94
N GLY A 106 -14.28 3.54 0.61
CA GLY A 106 -15.50 3.17 -0.09
C GLY A 106 -15.57 1.69 -0.48
N TRP A 107 -14.42 1.05 -0.73
CA TRP A 107 -14.40 -0.34 -1.18
C TRP A 107 -13.23 -1.14 -0.60
N TYR A 108 -13.43 -2.45 -0.56
CA TYR A 108 -12.37 -3.39 -0.21
C TYR A 108 -12.45 -4.67 -1.06
N SER A 109 -11.33 -5.38 -1.15
CA SER A 109 -11.32 -6.76 -1.62
C SER A 109 -10.35 -7.58 -0.76
N LYS A 110 -10.65 -8.87 -0.57
CA LYS A 110 -9.73 -9.77 0.10
C LYS A 110 -8.52 -10.02 -0.82
N GLY A 111 -7.31 -9.89 -0.30
CA GLY A 111 -6.08 -10.24 -1.01
C GLY A 111 -5.89 -11.76 -1.06
N LYS A 112 -5.04 -12.23 -2.00
CA LYS A 112 -4.62 -13.63 -1.99
C LYS A 112 -3.76 -13.94 -0.76
N PRO A 113 -3.72 -15.21 -0.30
CA PRO A 113 -2.72 -15.66 0.67
C PRO A 113 -1.30 -15.44 0.11
N LEU A 114 -0.43 -14.78 0.88
CA LEU A 114 0.97 -14.53 0.52
C LEU A 114 1.85 -15.07 1.67
N PHE A 115 2.98 -15.70 1.37
CA PHE A 115 3.92 -16.14 2.43
C PHE A 115 4.47 -14.97 3.24
N THR A 116 4.54 -13.77 2.65
CA THR A 116 4.89 -12.53 3.36
C THR A 116 3.90 -12.16 4.46
N ASN A 117 2.76 -12.86 4.56
CA ASN A 117 1.76 -12.72 5.62
C ASN A 117 1.72 -13.95 6.55
N TYR A 118 2.68 -14.87 6.46
CA TYR A 118 2.78 -16.02 7.36
C TYR A 118 3.10 -15.55 8.78
N SER A 119 2.31 -15.98 9.76
CA SER A 119 2.56 -15.64 11.16
C SER A 119 1.79 -16.60 12.06
N ASN A 120 2.39 -17.03 13.18
CA ASN A 120 1.78 -17.93 14.15
C ASN A 120 1.26 -19.24 13.51
N GLY A 121 2.06 -19.84 12.62
CA GLY A 121 1.75 -21.12 11.98
C GLY A 121 0.73 -21.06 10.83
N ALA A 122 0.30 -19.87 10.39
CA ALA A 122 -0.66 -19.74 9.29
C ALA A 122 -0.50 -18.44 8.48
N ILE A 123 -0.89 -18.48 7.21
CA ILE A 123 -1.02 -17.27 6.39
C ILE A 123 -2.22 -16.47 6.87
N GLN A 124 -1.96 -15.22 7.23
CA GLN A 124 -2.98 -14.33 7.75
C GLN A 124 -3.72 -13.60 6.62
N ASP A 125 -5.00 -13.33 6.84
CA ASP A 125 -5.81 -12.53 5.90
C ASP A 125 -5.21 -11.13 5.69
N ASP A 126 -5.26 -10.69 4.43
CA ASP A 126 -4.95 -9.35 3.99
C ASP A 126 -6.06 -8.81 3.10
N TYR A 127 -6.20 -7.49 3.08
CA TYR A 127 -7.20 -6.76 2.31
C TYR A 127 -6.53 -5.71 1.44
N ARG A 128 -7.20 -5.32 0.37
CA ARG A 128 -6.87 -4.17 -0.47
C ARG A 128 -8.00 -3.17 -0.31
N LEU A 129 -7.68 -1.89 -0.18
CA LEU A 129 -8.68 -0.84 0.04
C LEU A 129 -8.65 0.15 -1.12
N VAL A 130 -9.82 0.71 -1.44
CA VAL A 130 -9.96 1.84 -2.36
C VAL A 130 -10.85 2.87 -1.71
N ALA A 131 -10.41 4.11 -1.74
CA ALA A 131 -11.16 5.25 -1.23
C ALA A 131 -12.19 5.72 -2.26
N ASP A 132 -13.35 6.17 -1.81
CA ASP A 132 -14.33 6.93 -2.61
C ASP A 132 -14.09 8.44 -2.51
N GLU A 133 -13.42 8.87 -1.46
CA GLU A 133 -12.98 10.25 -1.25
C GLU A 133 -11.54 10.29 -0.73
N MET A 134 -10.77 11.25 -1.23
CA MET A 134 -9.50 11.63 -0.64
C MET A 134 -9.37 13.15 -0.59
N LYS A 135 -8.55 13.64 0.33
CA LYS A 135 -8.14 15.04 0.35
C LYS A 135 -6.73 15.17 0.90
N TRP A 136 -5.90 15.97 0.25
CA TRP A 136 -4.52 16.22 0.65
C TRP A 136 -4.28 17.72 0.83
N LEU A 137 -3.44 18.08 1.79
CA LEU A 137 -3.23 19.47 2.20
C LEU A 137 -1.84 19.97 1.85
N TYR A 138 -1.75 21.25 1.51
CA TYR A 138 -0.49 21.97 1.46
C TYR A 138 -0.65 23.41 1.97
N PRO A 139 0.19 23.88 2.90
CA PRO A 139 1.12 23.08 3.71
C PRO A 139 0.37 22.05 4.58
N PRO A 140 0.99 20.89 4.89
CA PRO A 140 0.38 19.90 5.77
C PRO A 140 0.26 20.45 7.21
N ILE A 141 -0.61 19.85 8.04
CA ILE A 141 -0.91 20.38 9.39
C ILE A 141 0.10 19.82 10.39
N LYS A 142 0.83 20.68 11.10
CA LYS A 142 1.73 20.25 12.19
C LYS A 142 0.96 19.56 13.30
N PHE A 143 1.54 18.53 13.91
CA PHE A 143 0.95 17.85 15.07
C PHE A 143 0.69 18.80 16.25
N GLU A 144 1.55 19.81 16.43
CA GLU A 144 1.34 20.88 17.42
C GLU A 144 0.02 21.63 17.17
N THR A 145 -0.23 22.04 15.92
CA THR A 145 -1.48 22.70 15.54
C THR A 145 -2.70 21.81 15.73
N ILE A 146 -2.56 20.49 15.54
CA ILE A 146 -3.66 19.54 15.78
C ILE A 146 -3.99 19.48 17.26
N ALA A 147 -2.99 19.32 18.13
CA ALA A 147 -3.18 19.33 19.58
C ALA A 147 -3.78 20.66 20.07
N ASP A 148 -3.36 21.80 19.50
CA ASP A 148 -3.90 23.11 19.89
C ASP A 148 -5.35 23.34 19.45
N GLN A 149 -5.81 22.68 18.37
CA GLN A 149 -7.10 22.96 17.73
C GLN A 149 -8.12 21.82 17.88
N THR A 150 -7.72 20.67 18.41
CA THR A 150 -8.55 19.47 18.50
C THR A 150 -8.23 18.69 19.77
N ASP A 151 -9.14 17.83 20.22
CA ASP A 151 -8.92 16.93 21.37
C ASP A 151 -8.07 15.69 21.02
N VAL A 152 -7.17 15.80 20.01
CA VAL A 152 -6.30 14.72 19.54
C VAL A 152 -4.85 14.93 20.03
N ASP A 153 -4.67 15.39 21.27
CA ASP A 153 -3.36 15.68 21.88
C ASP A 153 -2.36 14.52 21.79
N GLU A 154 -2.88 13.31 21.93
CA GLU A 154 -2.07 12.10 21.93
C GLU A 154 -1.37 11.85 20.59
N ILE A 155 -1.71 12.58 19.53
CA ILE A 155 -0.99 12.56 18.25
C ILE A 155 0.49 12.97 18.41
N GLN A 156 0.82 13.75 19.45
CA GLN A 156 2.19 14.16 19.75
C GLN A 156 3.06 13.00 20.25
N SER A 157 2.45 11.92 20.73
CA SER A 157 3.17 10.70 21.11
C SER A 157 3.75 9.97 19.89
N GLY A 158 4.85 9.25 20.08
CA GLY A 158 5.44 8.40 19.04
C GLY A 158 4.49 7.32 18.54
N PHE A 159 4.08 7.31 17.26
CA PHE A 159 3.31 6.19 16.68
C PHE A 159 3.70 5.89 15.23
N ARG A 160 3.56 4.62 14.82
CA ARG A 160 3.50 4.21 13.40
C ARG A 160 2.05 4.08 12.92
N LYS A 161 1.14 3.66 13.82
CA LYS A 161 -0.30 3.62 13.63
C LYS A 161 -1.00 3.97 14.94
N LYS A 162 -2.15 4.62 14.88
CA LYS A 162 -2.95 4.99 16.06
C LYS A 162 -4.43 4.91 15.74
N LEU A 163 -5.23 4.39 16.68
CA LEU A 163 -6.68 4.46 16.63
C LEU A 163 -7.15 5.80 17.18
N ILE A 164 -8.17 6.39 16.56
CA ILE A 164 -8.80 7.64 17.00
C ILE A 164 -10.31 7.48 16.98
N SER A 165 -11.01 7.96 18.01
CA SER A 165 -12.46 7.80 18.13
C SER A 165 -13.23 8.46 16.98
N ALA A 166 -14.53 8.17 16.87
CA ALA A 166 -15.41 8.87 15.95
C ALA A 166 -15.43 10.39 16.19
N GLU A 167 -15.44 10.84 17.44
CA GLU A 167 -15.36 12.27 17.81
C GLU A 167 -14.04 12.90 17.35
N GLN A 168 -12.91 12.24 17.62
CA GLN A 168 -11.60 12.70 17.15
C GLN A 168 -11.51 12.71 15.62
N THR A 169 -12.14 11.75 14.96
CA THR A 169 -12.27 11.70 13.49
C THR A 169 -12.99 12.94 12.97
N ASP A 170 -14.12 13.32 13.57
CA ASP A 170 -14.87 14.51 13.21
C ASP A 170 -14.06 15.79 13.41
N GLU A 171 -13.30 15.90 14.51
CA GLU A 171 -12.42 17.05 14.74
C GLU A 171 -11.33 17.15 13.67
N LEU A 172 -10.69 16.03 13.30
CA LEU A 172 -9.71 16.04 12.23
C LEU A 172 -10.36 16.46 10.90
N LEU A 173 -11.52 15.93 10.53
CA LEU A 173 -12.21 16.30 9.29
C LEU A 173 -12.56 17.80 9.23
N ARG A 174 -12.87 18.44 10.37
CA ARG A 174 -13.09 19.89 10.43
C ARG A 174 -11.85 20.68 10.02
N LEU A 175 -10.66 20.20 10.37
CA LEU A 175 -9.41 20.85 9.94
C LEU A 175 -9.23 20.85 8.41
N PHE A 176 -9.86 19.90 7.70
CA PHE A 176 -9.82 19.81 6.24
C PHE A 176 -10.91 20.64 5.54
N ARG A 177 -12.06 20.87 6.18
CA ARG A 177 -13.28 21.37 5.51
C ARG A 177 -13.06 22.60 4.63
N ASP A 178 -12.40 23.62 5.17
CA ASP A 178 -12.22 24.92 4.49
C ASP A 178 -10.86 25.06 3.81
N ARG A 179 -10.03 24.01 3.84
CA ARG A 179 -8.73 24.01 3.16
C ARG A 179 -8.87 23.57 1.71
N GLU A 180 -8.05 24.13 0.84
CA GLU A 180 -7.95 23.69 -0.55
C GLU A 180 -7.41 22.25 -0.63
N ASP A 181 -7.91 21.48 -1.59
CA ASP A 181 -7.45 20.13 -1.88
C ASP A 181 -6.29 20.16 -2.87
N TYR A 182 -5.16 19.56 -2.46
CA TYR A 182 -3.91 19.49 -3.23
C TYR A 182 -3.65 18.08 -3.79
N SER A 183 -4.65 17.20 -3.82
CA SER A 183 -4.50 15.81 -4.29
C SER A 183 -3.85 15.71 -5.68
N GLU A 184 -4.23 16.60 -6.60
CA GLU A 184 -3.71 16.58 -7.97
C GLU A 184 -2.24 17.02 -8.03
N GLU A 185 -1.84 18.00 -7.20
CA GLU A 185 -0.45 18.43 -7.05
C GLU A 185 0.43 17.33 -6.48
N TYR A 186 -0.07 16.56 -5.50
CA TYR A 186 0.66 15.41 -4.97
C TYR A 186 0.89 14.36 -6.06
N ILE A 187 -0.14 14.04 -6.87
CA ILE A 187 -0.01 13.10 -8.01
C ILE A 187 0.99 13.62 -9.04
N ASN A 188 0.94 14.92 -9.37
CA ASN A 188 1.87 15.54 -10.31
C ASN A 188 3.32 15.51 -9.79
N GLU A 189 3.50 15.66 -8.49
CA GLU A 189 4.82 15.58 -7.85
C GLU A 189 5.38 14.16 -7.88
N ILE A 190 4.57 13.14 -7.57
CA ILE A 190 4.94 11.73 -7.74
C ILE A 190 5.41 11.48 -9.18
N ARG A 191 4.64 11.92 -10.19
CA ARG A 191 5.02 11.78 -11.62
C ARG A 191 6.31 12.53 -11.97
N ARG A 192 6.63 13.63 -11.30
CA ARG A 192 7.90 14.34 -11.47
C ARG A 192 9.06 13.49 -10.91
N LEU A 193 8.91 12.93 -9.71
CA LEU A 193 9.91 12.09 -9.05
C LEU A 193 10.16 10.79 -9.82
N GLU A 194 9.13 10.14 -10.34
CA GLU A 194 9.28 8.96 -11.21
C GLU A 194 10.09 9.24 -12.48
N ARG A 195 9.93 10.43 -13.07
CA ARG A 195 10.73 10.85 -14.24
C ARG A 195 12.20 11.05 -13.87
N ILE A 196 12.47 11.50 -12.65
CA ILE A 196 13.83 11.59 -12.11
C ILE A 196 14.42 10.19 -11.97
N ASN A 197 13.71 9.25 -11.32
CA ASN A 197 14.17 7.86 -11.22
C ASN A 197 14.47 7.25 -12.58
N ARG A 198 13.54 7.37 -13.54
CA ARG A 198 13.73 6.81 -14.88
C ARG A 198 14.96 7.36 -15.58
N ARG A 199 15.28 8.63 -15.35
CA ARG A 199 16.48 9.27 -15.93
C ARG A 199 17.78 8.71 -15.36
N TYR A 200 17.81 8.34 -14.08
CA TYR A 200 19.05 7.91 -13.39
C TYR A 200 19.19 6.38 -13.25
N HIS A 201 18.07 5.64 -13.30
CA HIS A 201 18.02 4.21 -12.98
C HIS A 201 17.31 3.37 -14.04
N GLU A 202 17.03 3.92 -15.23
CA GLU A 202 16.27 3.29 -16.32
C GLU A 202 14.77 3.03 -16.02
N PHE A 203 14.43 2.75 -14.77
CA PHE A 203 13.09 2.45 -14.27
C PHE A 203 12.47 3.62 -13.51
N ARG A 204 11.13 3.70 -13.52
CA ARG A 204 10.39 4.62 -12.62
C ARG A 204 10.46 4.17 -11.17
N TYR A 205 10.43 2.86 -10.98
CA TYR A 205 10.53 2.21 -9.68
C TYR A 205 11.60 1.12 -9.77
N PRO A 206 12.87 1.44 -9.46
CA PRO A 206 14.01 0.53 -9.65
C PRO A 206 13.85 -0.83 -8.96
N THR A 207 13.38 -0.82 -7.71
CA THR A 207 13.10 -2.03 -6.93
C THR A 207 12.06 -2.96 -7.58
N TRP A 208 11.07 -2.40 -8.28
CA TRP A 208 10.08 -3.18 -9.01
C TRP A 208 10.52 -3.53 -10.44
N GLU A 209 11.69 -3.06 -10.89
CA GLU A 209 12.11 -3.08 -12.29
C GLU A 209 11.01 -2.56 -13.23
N ARG A 210 10.27 -1.54 -12.76
CA ARG A 210 9.02 -1.10 -13.38
C ARG A 210 9.17 0.23 -14.11
N ASN A 211 8.63 0.26 -15.33
CA ASN A 211 8.60 1.43 -16.21
C ASN A 211 7.23 2.12 -16.29
N GLN A 212 6.17 1.41 -15.88
CA GLN A 212 4.80 1.88 -15.85
C GLN A 212 4.52 2.70 -14.58
N LEU A 213 3.46 3.49 -14.60
CA LEU A 213 2.91 4.19 -13.43
C LEU A 213 2.29 3.18 -12.45
N PHE A 214 1.67 3.66 -11.38
CA PHE A 214 0.77 2.87 -10.53
C PHE A 214 -0.70 3.30 -10.69
N ASP A 215 -1.14 3.47 -11.93
CA ASP A 215 -2.53 3.74 -12.32
C ASP A 215 -3.36 2.45 -12.50
N TRP A 216 -4.67 2.58 -12.70
CA TRP A 216 -5.60 1.44 -12.80
C TRP A 216 -5.24 0.44 -13.91
N GLU A 217 -4.82 0.92 -15.08
CA GLU A 217 -4.41 0.07 -16.20
C GLU A 217 -3.20 -0.80 -15.80
N SER A 218 -2.21 -0.16 -15.20
CA SER A 218 -0.94 -0.80 -14.91
C SER A 218 -0.94 -1.65 -13.63
N VAL A 219 -1.93 -1.46 -12.74
CA VAL A 219 -2.12 -2.27 -11.53
C VAL A 219 -3.11 -3.43 -11.70
N GLN A 220 -3.61 -3.67 -12.92
CA GLN A 220 -4.53 -4.76 -13.20
C GLN A 220 -4.04 -6.11 -12.66
N GLU A 221 -2.74 -6.39 -12.73
CA GLU A 221 -2.18 -7.66 -12.23
C GLU A 221 -2.28 -7.77 -10.70
N TYR A 222 -2.18 -6.67 -9.97
CA TYR A 222 -2.40 -6.64 -8.51
C TYR A 222 -3.87 -6.87 -8.13
N VAL A 223 -4.80 -6.44 -8.99
CA VAL A 223 -6.25 -6.67 -8.80
C VAL A 223 -6.60 -8.12 -9.16
N ARG A 224 -6.22 -8.54 -10.37
CA ARG A 224 -6.34 -9.88 -10.96
C ARG A 224 -5.57 -10.96 -10.23
N MET A 225 -4.81 -10.64 -9.19
CA MET A 225 -4.21 -11.64 -8.33
C MET A 225 -5.21 -12.74 -7.95
N SER A 226 -6.53 -12.57 -8.06
CA SER A 226 -7.51 -13.64 -8.26
C SER A 226 -8.18 -13.63 -9.66
N ALA A 227 -7.88 -14.62 -10.55
CA ALA A 227 -8.80 -15.23 -11.57
C ALA A 227 -8.14 -16.09 -12.68
N ALA A 228 -6.85 -16.43 -12.66
CA ALA A 228 -6.26 -17.19 -13.78
C ALA A 228 -6.28 -18.72 -13.58
N GLN A 229 -6.82 -19.44 -14.57
CA GLN A 229 -6.48 -20.84 -14.83
C GLN A 229 -4.94 -20.97 -14.88
N GLY A 230 -4.37 -21.85 -14.05
CA GLY A 230 -2.91 -21.98 -13.84
C GLY A 230 -2.47 -21.98 -12.37
N ASP A 231 -3.38 -21.63 -11.45
CA ASP A 231 -3.11 -21.61 -10.00
C ASP A 231 -2.61 -22.97 -9.45
N GLU A 232 -3.06 -24.11 -9.99
CA GLU A 232 -2.62 -25.44 -9.52
C GLU A 232 -1.17 -25.77 -9.90
N GLU A 233 -0.70 -25.39 -11.09
CA GLU A 233 0.69 -25.65 -11.51
C GLU A 233 1.67 -24.74 -10.74
N ILE A 234 1.30 -23.48 -10.55
CA ILE A 234 2.06 -22.53 -9.73
C ILE A 234 2.11 -23.02 -8.28
N LYS A 235 0.97 -23.47 -7.74
CA LYS A 235 0.90 -24.01 -6.39
C LYS A 235 1.76 -25.26 -6.24
N ALA A 236 1.67 -26.21 -7.16
CA ALA A 236 2.52 -27.40 -7.16
C ALA A 236 4.01 -27.05 -7.25
N THR A 237 4.37 -26.04 -8.07
CA THR A 237 5.76 -25.53 -8.16
C THR A 237 6.23 -24.94 -6.83
N ILE A 238 5.38 -24.15 -6.18
CA ILE A 238 5.68 -23.56 -4.87
C ILE A 238 5.84 -24.65 -3.81
N GLU A 239 4.91 -25.60 -3.73
CA GLU A 239 4.95 -26.72 -2.77
C GLU A 239 6.22 -27.55 -2.96
N GLN A 240 6.54 -27.92 -4.20
CA GLN A 240 7.76 -28.64 -4.53
C GLN A 240 9.01 -27.86 -4.08
N LYS A 241 9.07 -26.55 -4.34
CA LYS A 241 10.25 -25.75 -4.00
C LYS A 241 10.39 -25.46 -2.51
N VAL A 242 9.29 -25.40 -1.78
CA VAL A 242 9.33 -25.34 -0.30
C VAL A 242 10.07 -26.57 0.24
N ASP A 243 9.79 -27.75 -0.32
CA ASP A 243 10.46 -29.00 0.07
C ASP A 243 11.92 -29.06 -0.45
N ASP A 244 12.14 -28.79 -1.74
CA ASP A 244 13.46 -28.89 -2.39
C ASP A 244 14.50 -27.93 -1.78
N LEU A 245 14.05 -26.75 -1.31
CA LEU A 245 14.91 -25.72 -0.73
C LEU A 245 14.91 -25.72 0.81
N ASN A 246 14.23 -26.69 1.45
CA ASN A 246 14.08 -26.78 2.89
C ASN A 246 13.66 -25.42 3.51
N VAL A 247 12.54 -24.87 3.04
CA VAL A 247 12.09 -23.53 3.44
C VAL A 247 11.51 -23.53 4.84
N ASP A 248 12.04 -22.69 5.73
CA ASP A 248 11.44 -22.39 7.03
C ASP A 248 10.38 -21.28 6.89
N LEU A 249 9.11 -21.67 7.00
CA LEU A 249 7.98 -20.76 6.87
C LEU A 249 7.93 -19.69 7.97
N ASP A 250 8.50 -19.94 9.15
CA ASP A 250 8.55 -18.94 10.22
C ASP A 250 9.50 -17.78 9.87
N LEU A 251 10.45 -18.01 8.96
CA LEU A 251 11.37 -16.99 8.43
C LEU A 251 10.88 -16.35 7.12
N ALA A 252 9.81 -16.90 6.49
CA ALA A 252 9.34 -16.45 5.18
C ALA A 252 8.89 -14.99 5.14
N SER A 253 8.44 -14.45 6.27
CA SER A 253 8.00 -13.06 6.44
C SER A 253 8.90 -12.24 7.37
N SER A 254 10.20 -12.58 7.47
CA SER A 254 11.15 -11.85 8.32
C SER A 254 11.08 -10.33 8.05
N GLU A 255 10.82 -9.55 9.10
CA GLU A 255 10.69 -8.08 9.01
C GLU A 255 12.06 -7.37 8.97
N ASP A 256 13.15 -8.09 9.30
CA ASP A 256 14.51 -7.57 9.36
C ASP A 256 15.34 -7.90 8.10
N THR A 257 14.71 -8.48 7.07
CA THR A 257 15.38 -8.78 5.79
C THR A 257 15.13 -7.69 4.75
N SER A 258 16.12 -7.50 3.87
CA SER A 258 15.95 -6.76 2.62
C SER A 258 16.15 -7.64 1.38
N ASN A 259 16.46 -8.93 1.54
CA ASN A 259 16.71 -9.84 0.43
C ASN A 259 15.54 -10.82 0.26
N TRP A 260 14.88 -10.76 -0.88
CA TRP A 260 13.69 -11.55 -1.19
C TRP A 260 13.95 -12.54 -2.30
N TYR A 261 13.31 -13.70 -2.22
CA TYR A 261 13.40 -14.77 -3.20
C TYR A 261 12.02 -15.11 -3.75
N CYS A 262 11.91 -15.28 -5.06
CA CYS A 262 10.71 -15.78 -5.71
C CYS A 262 10.81 -17.28 -6.00
N LEU A 263 10.05 -18.10 -5.27
CA LEU A 263 9.94 -19.54 -5.48
C LEU A 263 9.48 -19.89 -6.90
N VAL A 264 8.72 -19.05 -7.60
CA VAL A 264 8.24 -19.41 -8.94
C VAL A 264 9.34 -19.32 -10.00
N CYS A 265 10.17 -18.26 -9.99
CA CYS A 265 11.10 -17.97 -11.09
C CYS A 265 12.58 -17.86 -10.68
N ASP A 266 12.89 -18.21 -9.43
CA ASP A 266 14.26 -18.21 -8.86
C ASP A 266 14.95 -16.85 -8.95
N HIS A 267 14.15 -15.79 -8.83
CA HIS A 267 14.64 -14.43 -8.87
C HIS A 267 14.85 -13.89 -7.47
N GLU A 268 16.05 -13.39 -7.23
CA GLU A 268 16.43 -12.65 -6.03
C GLU A 268 16.35 -11.15 -6.30
N PHE A 269 15.83 -10.40 -5.33
CA PHE A 269 15.76 -8.94 -5.40
C PHE A 269 15.88 -8.31 -4.02
N GLN A 270 16.26 -7.03 -3.97
CA GLN A 270 16.44 -6.29 -2.74
C GLN A 270 15.33 -5.25 -2.53
N ASN A 271 14.72 -5.23 -1.35
CA ASN A 271 13.80 -4.18 -0.91
C ASN A 271 13.61 -4.21 0.61
N GLU A 272 13.56 -3.07 1.29
CA GLU A 272 13.28 -2.98 2.73
C GLU A 272 11.88 -3.52 3.10
N ALA A 273 10.94 -3.60 2.15
CA ALA A 273 9.61 -4.15 2.36
C ALA A 273 9.27 -5.31 1.41
N PRO A 274 8.47 -6.31 1.81
CA PRO A 274 8.03 -7.36 0.91
C PRO A 274 7.12 -6.80 -0.20
N LEU A 275 7.39 -7.18 -1.44
CA LEU A 275 6.53 -6.86 -2.58
C LEU A 275 5.36 -7.86 -2.66
N LYS A 276 4.20 -7.40 -3.15
CA LYS A 276 3.06 -8.29 -3.41
C LYS A 276 3.23 -9.16 -4.65
N LEU A 277 4.04 -8.72 -5.61
CA LEU A 277 4.33 -9.41 -6.86
C LEU A 277 5.83 -9.42 -7.11
N CYS A 278 6.35 -10.52 -7.65
CA CYS A 278 7.75 -10.63 -8.04
C CYS A 278 8.00 -9.67 -9.23
N PRO A 279 9.06 -8.84 -9.18
CA PRO A 279 9.34 -7.87 -10.25
C PRO A 279 9.61 -8.53 -11.61
N LYS A 280 10.12 -9.77 -11.62
CA LYS A 280 10.45 -10.51 -12.84
C LYS A 280 9.27 -11.27 -13.45
N CYS A 281 8.48 -11.98 -12.63
CA CYS A 281 7.43 -12.89 -13.14
C CYS A 281 5.99 -12.47 -12.77
N ASN A 282 5.81 -11.38 -12.03
CA ASN A 282 4.50 -10.90 -11.55
C ASN A 282 3.68 -11.93 -10.76
N ASN A 283 4.32 -12.94 -10.17
CA ASN A 283 3.65 -13.87 -9.26
C ASN A 283 3.62 -13.31 -7.83
N GLY A 284 2.49 -13.42 -7.14
CA GLY A 284 2.37 -12.93 -5.76
C GLY A 284 2.26 -13.96 -4.66
N GLY A 285 2.28 -15.25 -4.97
CA GLY A 285 2.16 -16.31 -3.95
C GLY A 285 3.51 -16.75 -3.36
N GLY A 286 4.57 -16.76 -4.17
CA GLY A 286 5.83 -17.44 -3.86
C GLY A 286 6.98 -16.54 -3.40
N ILE A 287 6.71 -15.35 -2.86
CA ILE A 287 7.78 -14.45 -2.38
C ILE A 287 8.05 -14.72 -0.91
N ILE A 288 9.32 -14.99 -0.57
CA ILE A 288 9.79 -15.26 0.80
C ILE A 288 11.08 -14.50 1.10
N SER A 289 11.41 -14.32 2.38
CA SER A 289 12.77 -13.92 2.77
C SER A 289 13.78 -14.94 2.27
N SER A 290 14.92 -14.48 1.76
CA SER A 290 16.02 -15.38 1.37
C SER A 290 16.61 -16.13 2.57
N GLU A 291 16.46 -15.59 3.78
CA GLU A 291 16.88 -16.24 5.04
C GLU A 291 16.07 -17.50 5.36
N ALA A 292 14.90 -17.66 4.75
CA ALA A 292 14.07 -18.84 4.94
C ALA A 292 14.59 -20.08 4.19
N ILE A 293 15.55 -19.93 3.26
CA ILE A 293 16.05 -21.00 2.41
C ILE A 293 17.27 -21.66 3.06
N ASN A 294 17.19 -22.98 3.30
CA ASN A 294 18.24 -23.74 3.98
C ASN A 294 18.83 -23.04 5.23
N PRO A 295 17.98 -22.66 6.21
CA PRO A 295 18.40 -21.92 7.40
C PRO A 295 19.28 -22.71 8.37
#